data_AF-A0A1Y1YTM9-F1
#
_entry.id   AF-A0A1Y1YTM9-F1
#
_cell.length_a   1.000
_cell.length_b   1.000
_cell.length_c   1.000
_cell.angle_alpha   90.00
_cell.angle_beta   90.00
_cell.angle_gamma   90.00
#
_symmetry.space_group_name_H-M   'P 1'
#
loop_
_entity.id
_entity.type
_entity.pdbx_description
1 polymer ?
#
loop_
_entity_poly.entity_id
_entity_poly.type
_entity_poly.pdbx_seq_one_letter_code
_entity_poly.pdbx_strand_id
1 'polypeptide(L)'
;MQLEKSTYTPHKHSFARRLYGDPELSNTLTSFQAWKSPYFGRKLRPYIRRDYESKPPKLQLLEDIVRYSNRLDPNWSAPQSAPIYYCYFQPQHLQQVNDCLCRCFWPGIDMSEALLFPDFSIVALYKRMVIGCAFMTPDAYITYIAVDRGWEGAGIGKFMLYHLIQTSIGKDVTLHVFANNPAMILYQKFGFKPEQFFVNFYDKYLPEGSRLCKNAFFMRLRR
;
A
#
# COMPACT_ATOMS: atom_id res chain seq x y z
N MET A 1 -6.23 19.67 36.32
CA MET A 1 -5.73 19.77 34.94
C MET A 1 -6.92 19.96 34.01
N GLN A 2 -7.19 21.19 33.58
CA GLN A 2 -8.33 21.48 32.70
C GLN A 2 -7.97 21.10 31.26
N LEU A 3 -8.80 20.27 30.63
CA LEU A 3 -8.72 20.01 29.19
C LEU A 3 -9.31 21.21 28.46
N GLU A 4 -8.46 22.05 27.88
CA GLU A 4 -8.91 23.09 26.95
C GLU A 4 -9.65 22.44 25.79
N LYS A 5 -10.89 22.88 25.55
CA LYS A 5 -11.70 22.39 24.43
C LYS A 5 -11.11 22.94 23.14
N SER A 6 -10.30 22.13 22.45
CA SER A 6 -9.83 22.45 21.10
C SER A 6 -11.03 22.58 20.15
N THR A 7 -11.37 23.82 19.80
CA THR A 7 -12.47 24.18 18.89
C THR A 7 -12.08 24.08 17.42
N TYR A 8 -10.79 23.87 17.12
CA TYR A 8 -10.25 23.86 15.76
C TYR A 8 -9.20 22.77 15.59
N THR A 9 -9.41 21.90 14.59
CA THR A 9 -8.40 20.93 14.15
C THR A 9 -7.85 21.35 12.79
N PRO A 10 -6.55 21.72 12.68
CA PRO A 10 -5.95 22.09 11.40
C PRO A 10 -6.14 21.00 10.34
N HIS A 11 -6.35 21.38 9.07
CA HIS A 11 -6.69 20.41 8.03
C HIS A 11 -5.72 19.23 7.97
N LYS A 12 -4.40 19.46 8.11
CA LYS A 12 -3.33 18.45 8.21
C LYS A 12 -3.63 17.29 9.18
N HIS A 13 -4.34 17.55 10.27
CA HIS A 13 -4.68 16.55 11.31
C HIS A 13 -6.13 16.10 11.30
N SER A 14 -6.97 16.75 10.47
CA SER A 14 -8.42 16.56 10.40
C SER A 14 -8.86 15.18 9.90
N PHE A 15 -10.11 14.83 10.18
CA PHE A 15 -10.74 13.64 9.62
C PHE A 15 -10.91 13.73 8.10
N ALA A 16 -11.24 14.93 7.56
CA ALA A 16 -11.35 15.17 6.13
C ALA A 16 -10.04 14.84 5.37
N ARG A 17 -8.88 15.23 5.93
CA ARG A 17 -7.56 14.88 5.39
C ARG A 17 -7.31 13.37 5.36
N ARG A 18 -7.82 12.61 6.34
CA ARG A 18 -7.72 11.13 6.37
C ARG A 18 -8.68 10.43 5.40
N LEU A 19 -9.73 11.12 4.94
CA LEU A 19 -10.73 10.62 3.99
C LEU A 19 -10.38 10.95 2.53
N TYR A 20 -9.83 12.15 2.27
CA TYR A 20 -9.69 12.72 0.94
C TYR A 20 -8.24 13.09 0.55
N GLY A 21 -7.30 13.07 1.50
CA GLY A 21 -5.97 13.67 1.34
C GLY A 21 -6.02 15.20 1.17
N ASP A 22 -4.87 15.86 1.08
CA ASP A 22 -4.49 16.45 -0.21
C ASP A 22 -5.34 17.48 -0.98
N PRO A 23 -6.15 18.43 -0.47
CA PRO A 23 -6.71 19.50 -1.31
C PRO A 23 -5.67 20.23 -2.19
N GLU A 24 -4.40 20.32 -1.75
CA GLU A 24 -3.32 20.98 -2.50
C GLU A 24 -2.61 20.06 -3.51
N LEU A 25 -2.75 18.73 -3.38
CA LEU A 25 -2.16 17.78 -4.32
C LEU A 25 -3.11 17.50 -5.50
N SER A 26 -2.51 17.23 -6.66
CA SER A 26 -3.21 16.79 -7.86
C SER A 26 -4.14 15.59 -7.59
N ASN A 27 -5.22 15.46 -8.36
CA ASN A 27 -6.22 14.40 -8.20
C ASN A 27 -5.68 12.96 -8.31
N THR A 28 -4.46 12.79 -8.84
CA THR A 28 -3.66 11.58 -8.82
C THR A 28 -2.19 11.96 -8.60
N LEU A 29 -1.40 11.09 -7.96
CA LEU A 29 0.00 11.36 -7.57
C LEU A 29 1.06 10.77 -8.52
N THR A 30 0.69 10.48 -9.77
CA THR A 30 1.61 9.94 -10.77
C THR A 30 1.90 10.94 -11.89
N SER A 31 3.11 10.87 -12.44
CA SER A 31 3.43 11.45 -13.75
C SER A 31 2.45 10.97 -14.81
N PHE A 32 2.06 11.87 -15.73
CA PHE A 32 1.25 11.56 -16.91
C PHE A 32 2.08 11.03 -18.09
N GLN A 33 3.42 11.16 -18.03
CA GLN A 33 4.33 10.74 -19.09
C GLN A 33 5.08 9.47 -18.68
N ALA A 34 5.40 8.62 -19.66
CA ALA A 34 6.26 7.46 -19.45
C ALA A 34 7.73 7.89 -19.29
N TRP A 35 8.44 7.29 -18.33
CA TRP A 35 9.85 7.56 -18.05
C TRP A 35 10.70 6.30 -18.23
N LYS A 36 12.03 6.43 -18.18
CA LYS A 36 12.94 5.29 -18.11
C LYS A 36 13.29 5.00 -16.65
N SER A 37 13.29 3.72 -16.28
CA SER A 37 13.85 3.25 -15.02
C SER A 37 15.32 3.66 -14.88
N PRO A 38 15.77 4.14 -13.70
CA PRO A 38 17.19 4.34 -13.42
C PRO A 38 18.01 3.04 -13.44
N TYR A 39 17.39 1.90 -13.13
CA TYR A 39 18.10 0.62 -12.95
C TYR A 39 18.26 -0.16 -14.27
N PHE A 40 17.15 -0.50 -14.93
CA PHE A 40 17.17 -1.28 -16.18
C PHE A 40 17.04 -0.43 -17.46
N GLY A 41 16.84 0.89 -17.35
CA GLY A 41 16.51 1.75 -18.51
C GLY A 41 15.14 1.47 -19.13
N ARG A 42 14.37 0.53 -18.57
CA ARG A 42 13.04 0.09 -19.04
C ARG A 42 12.07 1.26 -19.10
N LYS A 43 11.29 1.37 -20.18
CA LYS A 43 10.23 2.38 -20.30
C LYS A 43 9.04 2.02 -19.41
N LEU A 44 8.89 2.73 -18.29
CA LEU A 44 7.78 2.60 -17.35
C LEU A 44 6.62 3.50 -17.79
N ARG A 45 5.41 2.92 -17.86
CA ARG A 45 4.18 3.68 -18.15
C ARG A 45 3.65 4.32 -16.85
N PRO A 46 2.94 5.47 -16.94
CA PRO A 46 2.23 6.10 -15.82
C PRO A 46 1.42 5.15 -14.94
N TYR A 47 0.78 4.15 -15.56
CA TYR A 47 -0.07 3.18 -14.91
C TYR A 47 0.33 1.76 -15.33
N ILE A 48 0.44 0.88 -14.35
CA ILE A 48 0.51 -0.58 -14.50
C ILE A 48 -0.90 -1.11 -14.78
N ARG A 49 -1.89 -0.65 -14.01
CA ARG A 49 -3.32 -1.00 -14.16
C ARG A 49 -4.20 0.16 -13.68
N ARG A 50 -5.41 0.26 -14.25
CA ARG A 50 -6.54 1.00 -13.69
C ARG A 50 -7.64 -0.01 -13.37
N ASP A 51 -8.20 0.07 -12.19
CA ASP A 51 -9.15 -0.93 -11.68
C ASP A 51 -10.44 -0.23 -11.22
N TYR A 52 -11.51 -0.48 -11.95
CA TYR A 52 -12.85 0.06 -11.68
C TYR A 52 -13.76 -0.96 -10.99
N GLU A 53 -13.29 -2.20 -10.82
CA GLU A 53 -14.07 -3.35 -10.32
C GLU A 53 -13.91 -3.52 -8.81
N SER A 54 -12.69 -3.29 -8.30
CA SER A 54 -12.38 -3.45 -6.88
C SER A 54 -13.14 -2.47 -5.99
N LYS A 55 -14.05 -3.00 -5.16
CA LYS A 55 -14.85 -2.26 -4.17
C LYS A 55 -14.49 -2.63 -2.73
N PRO A 56 -13.39 -2.11 -2.16
CA PRO A 56 -13.04 -2.34 -0.76
C PRO A 56 -14.04 -1.72 0.23
N PRO A 57 -14.14 -2.23 1.47
CA PRO A 57 -15.14 -1.79 2.46
C PRO A 57 -15.14 -0.28 2.70
N LYS A 58 -13.95 0.36 2.77
CA LYS A 58 -13.82 1.81 2.95
C LYS A 58 -14.32 2.62 1.76
N LEU A 59 -14.20 2.09 0.53
CA LEU A 59 -14.78 2.72 -0.66
C LEU A 59 -16.30 2.57 -0.67
N GLN A 60 -16.83 1.39 -0.34
CA GLN A 60 -18.28 1.17 -0.24
C GLN A 60 -18.90 2.14 0.79
N LEU A 61 -18.32 2.22 1.99
CA LEU A 61 -18.76 3.15 3.04
C LEU A 61 -18.73 4.62 2.59
N LEU A 62 -17.69 5.05 1.86
CA LEU A 62 -17.60 6.40 1.31
C LEU A 62 -18.70 6.67 0.26
N GLU A 63 -18.99 5.70 -0.61
CA GLU A 63 -20.05 5.80 -1.61
C GLU A 63 -21.44 5.84 -0.94
N ASP A 64 -21.66 5.07 0.12
CA ASP A 64 -22.92 5.03 0.87
C ASP A 64 -23.16 6.29 1.70
N ILE A 65 -22.12 6.90 2.30
CA ILE A 65 -22.22 8.21 2.95
C ILE A 65 -22.69 9.27 1.96
N VAL A 66 -22.11 9.29 0.75
CA VAL A 66 -22.47 10.25 -0.32
C VAL A 66 -23.87 10.00 -0.87
N ARG A 67 -24.29 8.74 -1.03
CA ARG A 67 -25.69 8.41 -1.37
C ARG A 67 -26.66 8.88 -0.28
N TYR A 68 -26.35 8.59 0.98
CA TYR A 68 -27.21 8.94 2.10
C TYR A 68 -27.37 10.45 2.28
N SER A 69 -26.31 11.24 2.09
CA SER A 69 -26.40 12.70 2.19
C SER A 69 -27.31 13.33 1.13
N ASN A 70 -27.44 12.70 -0.05
CA ASN A 70 -28.25 13.21 -1.17
C ASN A 70 -29.60 12.50 -1.34
N ARG A 71 -29.98 11.58 -0.43
CA ARG A 71 -31.19 10.73 -0.52
C ARG A 71 -32.55 11.44 -0.65
N LEU A 72 -32.58 12.77 -0.48
CA LEU A 72 -33.80 13.60 -0.57
C LEU A 72 -33.84 14.44 -1.86
N ASP A 73 -32.78 14.46 -2.66
CA ASP A 73 -32.75 15.15 -3.95
C ASP A 73 -33.09 14.14 -5.08
N PRO A 74 -34.28 14.24 -5.69
CA PRO A 74 -34.70 13.32 -6.76
C PRO A 74 -33.94 13.52 -8.07
N ASN A 75 -33.24 14.66 -8.24
CA ASN A 75 -32.42 14.94 -9.42
C ASN A 75 -30.96 14.50 -9.24
N TRP A 76 -30.58 14.07 -8.04
CA TRP A 76 -29.20 13.68 -7.76
C TRP A 76 -28.87 12.31 -8.36
N SER A 77 -27.75 12.26 -9.09
CA SER A 77 -27.15 11.02 -9.60
C SER A 77 -25.78 10.80 -8.98
N ALA A 78 -25.47 9.54 -8.65
CA ALA A 78 -24.18 9.20 -8.08
C ALA A 78 -23.05 9.46 -9.10
N PRO A 79 -21.98 10.19 -8.72
CA PRO A 79 -20.85 10.42 -9.61
C PRO A 79 -20.12 9.10 -9.92
N GLN A 80 -19.50 9.01 -11.09
CA GLN A 80 -18.71 7.85 -11.46
C GLN A 80 -17.58 7.61 -10.45
N SER A 81 -17.50 6.40 -9.90
CA SER A 81 -16.43 5.99 -9.00
C SER A 81 -15.06 6.13 -9.67
N ALA A 82 -14.13 6.82 -8.99
CA ALA A 82 -12.74 6.84 -9.43
C ALA A 82 -12.14 5.43 -9.34
N PRO A 83 -11.27 5.01 -10.27
CA PRO A 83 -10.62 3.71 -10.18
C PRO A 83 -9.56 3.70 -9.08
N ILE A 84 -9.18 2.50 -8.68
CA ILE A 84 -7.88 2.26 -8.04
C ILE A 84 -6.81 2.26 -9.13
N TYR A 85 -5.84 3.16 -9.02
CA TYR A 85 -4.70 3.24 -9.91
C TYR A 85 -3.55 2.42 -9.33
N TYR A 86 -2.92 1.59 -10.16
CA TYR A 86 -1.66 0.94 -9.82
C TYR A 86 -0.55 1.55 -10.67
N CYS A 87 0.49 2.08 -10.02
CA CYS A 87 1.63 2.74 -10.66
C CYS A 87 2.95 2.31 -10.00
N TYR A 88 4.07 2.60 -10.65
CA TYR A 88 5.39 2.43 -10.04
C TYR A 88 5.66 3.54 -9.02
N PHE A 89 6.51 3.25 -8.04
CA PHE A 89 6.94 4.22 -7.02
C PHE A 89 7.66 5.41 -7.65
N GLN A 90 7.40 6.59 -7.09
CA GLN A 90 7.80 7.90 -7.60
C GLN A 90 7.98 8.85 -6.39
N PRO A 91 8.78 9.93 -6.49
CA PRO A 91 9.06 10.82 -5.35
C PRO A 91 7.80 11.39 -4.69
N GLN A 92 6.75 11.67 -5.47
CA GLN A 92 5.46 12.17 -4.99
C GLN A 92 4.72 11.21 -4.05
N HIS A 93 5.05 9.90 -4.10
CA HIS A 93 4.49 8.89 -3.22
C HIS A 93 5.27 8.73 -1.90
N LEU A 94 6.54 9.16 -1.85
CA LEU A 94 7.50 8.80 -0.80
C LEU A 94 6.96 9.03 0.61
N GLN A 95 6.47 10.24 0.90
CA GLN A 95 5.93 10.58 2.21
C GLN A 95 4.75 9.68 2.61
N GLN A 96 3.76 9.52 1.73
CA GLN A 96 2.57 8.71 2.04
C GLN A 96 2.90 7.21 2.14
N VAL A 97 3.91 6.73 1.40
CA VAL A 97 4.43 5.37 1.51
C VAL A 97 5.14 5.15 2.84
N ASN A 98 6.07 6.04 3.23
CA ASN A 98 6.75 5.96 4.53
C ASN A 98 5.72 6.01 5.68
N ASP A 99 4.74 6.93 5.60
CA ASP A 99 3.63 7.01 6.56
C ASP A 99 2.79 5.73 6.60
N CYS A 100 2.53 5.10 5.45
CA CYS A 100 1.76 3.85 5.35
C CYS A 100 2.53 2.69 6.00
N LEU A 101 3.81 2.51 5.63
CA LEU A 101 4.66 1.45 6.15
C LEU A 101 4.89 1.62 7.66
N CYS A 102 5.13 2.85 8.15
CA CYS A 102 5.26 3.11 9.59
C CYS A 102 4.00 2.77 10.40
N ARG A 103 2.80 2.89 9.81
CA ARG A 103 1.53 2.46 10.44
C ARG A 103 1.30 0.95 10.39
N CYS A 104 1.84 0.26 9.39
CA CYS A 104 1.64 -1.17 9.16
C CYS A 104 2.70 -2.05 9.83
N PHE A 105 3.91 -1.52 10.04
CA PHE A 105 5.09 -2.25 10.51
C PHE A 105 5.65 -1.62 11.79
N TRP A 106 6.61 -0.70 11.67
CA TRP A 106 7.32 -0.06 12.77
C TRP A 106 7.77 1.37 12.37
N PRO A 107 8.01 2.29 13.33
CA PRO A 107 8.46 3.65 13.02
C PRO A 107 9.85 3.68 12.38
N GLY A 108 10.16 4.76 11.65
CA GLY A 108 11.49 5.00 11.08
C GLY A 108 11.75 4.31 9.74
N ILE A 109 10.73 3.79 9.06
CA ILE A 109 10.87 3.25 7.69
C ILE A 109 11.01 4.42 6.71
N ASP A 110 12.12 4.44 5.97
CA ASP A 110 12.33 5.30 4.81
C ASP A 110 12.55 4.48 3.55
N MET A 111 11.78 4.78 2.50
CA MET A 111 11.84 4.14 1.19
C MET A 111 12.59 4.96 0.13
N SER A 112 13.31 6.03 0.50
CA SER A 112 14.05 6.89 -0.44
C SER A 112 14.93 6.11 -1.43
N GLU A 113 15.64 5.07 -0.97
CA GLU A 113 16.49 4.22 -1.82
C GLU A 113 15.69 3.45 -2.90
N ALA A 114 14.43 3.06 -2.61
CA ALA A 114 13.59 2.33 -3.56
C ALA A 114 13.19 3.18 -4.79
N LEU A 115 13.40 4.49 -4.77
CA LEU A 115 13.26 5.35 -5.96
C LEU A 115 14.28 5.03 -7.06
N LEU A 116 15.40 4.37 -6.72
CA LEU A 116 16.39 3.88 -7.69
C LEU A 116 15.91 2.62 -8.43
N PHE A 117 14.97 1.87 -7.84
CA PHE A 117 14.51 0.56 -8.30
C PHE A 117 13.01 0.49 -8.61
N PRO A 118 12.43 1.46 -9.35
CA PRO A 118 10.97 1.59 -9.49
C PRO A 118 10.30 0.38 -10.15
N ASP A 119 10.99 -0.37 -11.02
CA ASP A 119 10.46 -1.61 -11.64
C ASP A 119 10.03 -2.66 -10.60
N PHE A 120 10.70 -2.70 -9.46
CA PHE A 120 10.48 -3.64 -8.36
C PHE A 120 9.52 -3.08 -7.29
N SER A 121 8.68 -2.14 -7.69
CA SER A 121 7.72 -1.48 -6.81
C SER A 121 6.33 -1.42 -7.44
N ILE A 122 5.30 -1.38 -6.61
CA ILE A 122 3.93 -1.07 -7.02
C ILE A 122 3.23 -0.32 -5.92
N VAL A 123 2.57 0.79 -6.29
CA VAL A 123 1.78 1.64 -5.41
C VAL A 123 0.33 1.60 -5.90
N ALA A 124 -0.58 1.35 -4.98
CA ALA A 124 -2.02 1.46 -5.21
C ALA A 124 -2.50 2.83 -4.70
N LEU A 125 -3.14 3.60 -5.58
CA LEU A 125 -3.74 4.90 -5.27
C LEU A 125 -5.26 4.84 -5.41
N TYR A 126 -5.99 5.47 -4.48
CA TYR A 126 -7.35 5.93 -4.75
C TYR A 126 -7.34 7.45 -4.79
N LYS A 127 -7.67 8.03 -5.95
CA LYS A 127 -7.44 9.45 -6.25
C LYS A 127 -5.98 9.82 -5.91
N ARG A 128 -5.78 10.67 -4.90
CA ARG A 128 -4.50 11.23 -4.44
C ARG A 128 -3.94 10.58 -3.16
N MET A 129 -4.53 9.47 -2.71
CA MET A 129 -4.14 8.76 -1.50
C MET A 129 -3.44 7.45 -1.84
N VAL A 130 -2.28 7.20 -1.25
CA VAL A 130 -1.69 5.85 -1.19
C VAL A 130 -2.56 4.98 -0.30
N ILE A 131 -3.17 3.95 -0.91
CA ILE A 131 -4.02 2.97 -0.24
C ILE A 131 -3.34 1.59 -0.13
N GLY A 132 -2.16 1.44 -0.72
CA GLY A 132 -1.33 0.26 -0.59
C GLY A 132 -0.01 0.43 -1.34
N CYS A 133 0.99 -0.35 -0.95
CA CYS A 133 2.27 -0.40 -1.63
C CYS A 133 2.93 -1.77 -1.45
N ALA A 134 3.77 -2.17 -2.39
CA ALA A 134 4.62 -3.33 -2.26
C ALA A 134 5.97 -3.08 -2.95
N PHE A 135 7.04 -3.63 -2.36
CA PHE A 135 8.42 -3.40 -2.74
C PHE A 135 9.22 -4.70 -2.70
N MET A 136 10.17 -4.82 -3.62
CA MET A 136 11.04 -5.97 -3.76
C MET A 136 12.46 -5.50 -4.12
N THR A 137 13.48 -6.24 -3.72
CA THR A 137 14.85 -6.01 -4.19
C THR A 137 15.05 -6.58 -5.60
N PRO A 138 16.11 -6.17 -6.33
CA PRO A 138 16.50 -6.82 -7.59
C PRO A 138 16.76 -8.33 -7.47
N ASP A 139 17.03 -8.82 -6.26
CA ASP A 139 17.24 -10.24 -5.93
C ASP A 139 15.97 -10.98 -5.54
N ALA A 140 14.79 -10.43 -5.90
CA ALA A 140 13.49 -11.03 -5.69
C ALA A 140 13.12 -11.28 -4.21
N TYR A 141 13.70 -10.50 -3.30
CA TYR A 141 13.27 -10.46 -1.89
C TYR A 141 12.23 -9.37 -1.68
N ILE A 142 10.99 -9.73 -1.34
CA ILE A 142 9.91 -8.76 -1.05
C ILE A 142 10.17 -8.16 0.33
N THR A 143 10.49 -6.87 0.36
CA THR A 143 10.83 -6.13 1.58
C THR A 143 9.59 -5.72 2.35
N TYR A 144 8.58 -5.20 1.63
CA TYR A 144 7.33 -4.73 2.23
C TYR A 144 6.15 -5.02 1.29
N ILE A 145 5.00 -5.32 1.89
CA ILE A 145 3.69 -5.26 1.24
C ILE A 145 2.64 -4.86 2.26
N ALA A 146 1.93 -3.76 1.98
CA ALA A 146 0.93 -3.17 2.84
C ALA A 146 -0.29 -2.70 2.04
N VAL A 147 -1.47 -2.81 2.64
CA VAL A 147 -2.72 -2.21 2.17
C VAL A 147 -3.28 -1.43 3.37
N ASP A 148 -3.71 -0.18 3.15
CA ASP A 148 -4.20 0.70 4.22
C ASP A 148 -5.53 0.17 4.78
N ARG A 149 -5.79 0.39 6.08
CA ARG A 149 -6.94 -0.19 6.77
C ARG A 149 -8.27 0.24 6.15
N GLY A 150 -9.11 -0.76 5.88
CA GLY A 150 -10.38 -0.66 5.17
C GLY A 150 -10.25 -0.77 3.64
N TRP A 151 -9.03 -0.80 3.09
CA TRP A 151 -8.76 -1.10 1.68
C TRP A 151 -8.43 -2.57 1.42
N GLU A 152 -8.28 -3.39 2.47
CA GLU A 152 -8.11 -4.84 2.35
C GLU A 152 -9.38 -5.55 1.83
N GLY A 153 -9.30 -6.86 1.62
CA GLY A 153 -10.44 -7.69 1.18
C GLY A 153 -10.76 -7.60 -0.32
N ALA A 154 -10.48 -6.47 -0.99
CA ALA A 154 -10.77 -6.26 -2.42
C ALA A 154 -9.63 -6.68 -3.37
N GLY A 155 -8.78 -7.64 -3.00
CA GLY A 155 -7.76 -8.18 -3.92
C GLY A 155 -6.55 -7.27 -4.23
N ILE A 156 -6.47 -6.05 -3.69
CA ILE A 156 -5.35 -5.10 -3.93
C ILE A 156 -3.99 -5.74 -3.65
N GLY A 157 -3.81 -6.33 -2.45
CA GLY A 157 -2.57 -7.03 -2.10
C GLY A 157 -2.28 -8.25 -2.99
N LYS A 158 -3.31 -8.94 -3.48
CA LYS A 158 -3.17 -10.04 -4.45
C LYS A 158 -2.60 -9.53 -5.77
N PHE A 159 -3.11 -8.41 -6.30
CA PHE A 159 -2.61 -7.84 -7.55
C PHE A 159 -1.19 -7.28 -7.40
N MET A 160 -0.87 -6.62 -6.27
CA MET A 160 0.48 -6.12 -6.00
C MET A 160 1.51 -7.25 -5.91
N LEU A 161 1.20 -8.31 -5.17
CA LEU A 161 2.05 -9.51 -5.08
C LEU A 161 2.21 -10.19 -6.45
N TYR A 162 1.13 -10.36 -7.20
CA TYR A 162 1.18 -10.88 -8.57
C TYR A 162 2.14 -10.06 -9.45
N HIS A 163 2.02 -8.73 -9.44
CA HIS A 163 2.87 -7.87 -10.26
C HIS A 163 4.36 -8.04 -9.92
N LEU A 164 4.74 -8.00 -8.63
CA LEU A 164 6.12 -8.19 -8.22
C LEU A 164 6.69 -9.54 -8.69
N ILE A 165 5.94 -10.63 -8.51
CA ILE A 165 6.39 -11.96 -8.97
C ILE A 165 6.56 -11.99 -10.51
N GLN A 166 5.71 -11.30 -11.27
CA GLN A 166 5.85 -11.21 -12.74
C GLN A 166 7.02 -10.31 -13.19
N THR A 167 7.56 -9.46 -12.32
CA THR A 167 8.79 -8.69 -12.59
C THR A 167 10.05 -9.55 -12.42
N SER A 168 10.06 -10.54 -11.53
CA SER A 168 11.20 -11.43 -11.26
C SER A 168 11.09 -12.80 -11.95
N ILE A 169 10.95 -12.79 -13.28
CA ILE A 169 10.92 -14.02 -14.09
C ILE A 169 12.26 -14.76 -13.96
N GLY A 170 12.22 -16.07 -13.70
CA GLY A 170 13.42 -16.92 -13.58
C GLY A 170 14.19 -16.78 -12.26
N LYS A 171 13.63 -16.08 -11.25
CA LYS A 171 14.17 -16.06 -9.89
C LYS A 171 13.14 -16.61 -8.90
N ASP A 172 13.61 -17.37 -7.92
CA ASP A 172 12.84 -17.66 -6.71
C ASP A 172 12.47 -16.35 -6.00
N VAL A 173 11.21 -16.19 -5.62
CA VAL A 173 10.76 -15.02 -4.87
C VAL A 173 10.72 -15.36 -3.39
N THR A 174 11.28 -14.50 -2.54
CA THR A 174 11.44 -14.77 -1.11
C THR A 174 10.91 -13.62 -0.24
N LEU A 175 10.51 -13.90 0.99
CA LEU A 175 10.08 -12.89 1.96
C LEU A 175 10.18 -13.39 3.41
N HIS A 176 10.22 -12.46 4.37
CA HIS A 176 9.94 -12.72 5.78
C HIS A 176 8.56 -12.19 6.16
N VAL A 177 7.86 -12.91 7.04
CA VAL A 177 6.53 -12.53 7.54
C VAL A 177 6.37 -12.95 8.99
N PHE A 178 5.77 -12.09 9.83
CA PHE A 178 5.46 -12.42 11.22
C PHE A 178 4.65 -13.72 11.32
N ALA A 179 5.01 -14.59 12.27
CA ALA A 179 4.44 -15.93 12.39
C ALA A 179 2.91 -15.99 12.60
N ASN A 180 2.31 -14.89 13.07
CA ASN A 180 0.87 -14.73 13.29
C ASN A 180 0.18 -13.80 12.26
N ASN A 181 0.85 -13.41 11.17
CA ASN A 181 0.27 -12.47 10.21
C ASN A 181 -0.73 -13.18 9.27
N PRO A 182 -1.97 -12.69 9.10
CA PRO A 182 -2.94 -13.27 8.15
C PRO A 182 -2.47 -13.25 6.69
N ALA A 183 -1.49 -12.41 6.33
CA ALA A 183 -0.87 -12.40 5.00
C ALA A 183 -0.23 -13.74 4.62
N MET A 184 0.12 -14.61 5.59
CA MET A 184 0.53 -16.00 5.34
C MET A 184 -0.43 -16.74 4.38
N ILE A 185 -1.74 -16.55 4.56
CA ILE A 185 -2.76 -17.18 3.72
C ILE A 185 -2.69 -16.68 2.27
N LEU A 186 -2.36 -15.40 2.06
CA LEU A 186 -2.16 -14.85 0.73
C LEU A 186 -0.92 -15.44 0.06
N TYR A 187 0.22 -15.48 0.76
CA TYR A 187 1.46 -16.05 0.21
C TYR A 187 1.31 -17.53 -0.13
N GLN A 188 0.69 -18.33 0.76
CA GLN A 188 0.41 -19.75 0.50
C GLN A 188 -0.50 -19.96 -0.71
N LYS A 189 -1.50 -19.09 -0.93
CA LYS A 189 -2.35 -19.11 -2.14
C LYS A 189 -1.60 -18.79 -3.44
N PHE A 190 -0.45 -18.10 -3.37
CA PHE A 190 0.48 -17.92 -4.49
C PHE A 190 1.49 -19.07 -4.65
N GLY A 191 1.47 -20.06 -3.76
CA GLY A 191 2.38 -21.21 -3.79
C GLY A 191 3.63 -21.07 -2.91
N PHE A 192 3.82 -19.95 -2.20
CA PHE A 192 4.95 -19.81 -1.27
C PHE A 192 4.89 -20.90 -0.19
N LYS A 193 6.06 -21.47 0.13
CA LYS A 193 6.24 -22.46 1.20
C LYS A 193 7.13 -21.88 2.30
N PRO A 194 6.84 -22.14 3.59
CA PRO A 194 7.78 -21.85 4.66
C PRO A 194 8.99 -22.78 4.54
N GLU A 195 10.19 -22.22 4.53
CA GLU A 195 11.44 -23.00 4.55
C GLU A 195 12.13 -22.94 5.92
N GLN A 196 12.01 -21.83 6.65
CA GLN A 196 12.65 -21.62 7.95
C GLN A 196 11.76 -20.80 8.90
N PHE A 197 11.97 -20.99 10.21
CA PHE A 197 11.33 -20.21 11.27
C PHE A 197 12.40 -19.54 12.13
N PHE A 198 12.29 -18.23 12.31
CA PHE A 198 13.25 -17.41 13.02
C PHE A 198 12.62 -16.85 14.31
N VAL A 199 13.20 -17.21 15.45
CA VAL A 199 12.85 -16.66 16.76
C VAL A 199 13.40 -15.23 16.87
N ASN A 200 12.60 -14.30 17.40
CA ASN A 200 13.00 -12.90 17.66
C ASN A 200 13.54 -12.11 16.45
N PHE A 201 13.23 -12.54 15.22
CA PHE A 201 13.68 -11.91 13.97
C PHE A 201 13.42 -10.39 13.92
N TYR A 202 12.27 -9.95 14.44
CA TYR A 202 11.85 -8.55 14.39
C TYR A 202 12.27 -7.71 15.60
N ASP A 203 13.00 -8.25 16.58
CA ASP A 203 13.31 -7.55 17.84
C ASP A 203 13.98 -6.20 17.64
N LYS A 204 14.94 -6.11 16.72
CA LYS A 204 15.68 -4.88 16.42
C LYS A 204 14.86 -3.78 15.74
N TYR A 205 13.63 -4.07 15.30
CA TYR A 205 12.75 -3.11 14.63
C TYR A 205 11.58 -2.67 15.52
N LEU A 206 11.23 -3.46 16.53
CA LEU A 206 10.09 -3.19 17.40
C LEU A 206 10.52 -2.31 18.59
N PRO A 207 9.67 -1.37 19.06
CA PRO A 207 9.95 -0.62 20.29
C PRO A 207 10.17 -1.54 21.49
N GLU A 208 10.98 -1.08 22.45
CA GLU A 208 11.19 -1.78 23.72
C GLU A 208 9.86 -2.07 24.43
N GLY A 209 9.75 -3.26 25.02
CA GLY A 209 8.50 -3.73 25.66
C GLY A 209 7.35 -4.08 24.71
N SER A 210 7.55 -4.05 23.39
CA SER A 210 6.52 -4.44 22.42
C SER A 210 6.01 -5.88 22.65
N ARG A 211 4.68 -6.01 22.72
CA ARG A 211 3.95 -7.29 22.88
C ARG A 211 3.56 -7.94 21.54
N LEU A 212 4.01 -7.37 20.41
CA LEU A 212 3.76 -7.96 19.10
C LEU A 212 4.54 -9.27 18.92
N CYS A 213 4.11 -10.11 17.98
CA CYS A 213 4.89 -11.28 17.60
C CYS A 213 6.25 -10.83 17.07
N LYS A 214 7.33 -11.43 17.56
CA LYS A 214 8.71 -11.13 17.17
C LYS A 214 9.28 -12.15 16.18
N ASN A 215 8.60 -13.29 16.03
CA ASN A 215 9.05 -14.43 15.23
C ASN A 215 8.63 -14.30 13.77
N ALA A 216 9.46 -14.80 12.85
CA ALA A 216 9.20 -14.77 11.41
C ALA A 216 9.20 -16.18 10.80
N PHE A 217 8.37 -16.39 9.77
CA PHE A 217 8.64 -17.41 8.76
C PHE A 217 9.42 -16.78 7.60
N PHE A 218 10.43 -17.47 7.12
CA PHE A 218 11.00 -17.24 5.79
C PHE A 218 10.26 -18.10 4.79
N MET A 219 9.73 -17.44 3.76
CA MET A 219 8.84 -18.03 2.76
C MET A 219 9.48 -17.92 1.37
N ARG A 220 9.45 -19.01 0.60
CA ARG A 220 9.94 -19.04 -0.79
C ARG A 220 8.87 -19.51 -1.75
N LEU A 221 8.73 -18.82 -2.88
CA LEU A 221 8.06 -19.27 -4.09
C LEU A 221 9.12 -19.66 -5.10
N ARG A 222 9.20 -20.97 -5.42
CA ARG A 222 10.12 -21.49 -6.44
C ARG A 222 9.55 -21.24 -7.84
N ARG A 223 10.41 -20.91 -8.81
CA ARG A 223 10.01 -20.45 -10.15
C ARG A 223 10.69 -21.20 -11.29
#